data_AF-A0A937PH59-F1
#
_entry.id   AF-A0A937PH59-F1
#
_cell.length_a   1.000
_cell.length_b   1.000
_cell.length_c   1.000
_cell.angle_alpha   90.00
_cell.angle_beta   90.00
_cell.angle_gamma   90.00
#
_symmetry.space_group_name_H-M   'P 1'
#
loop_
_entity.id
_entity.type
_entity.pdbx_description
1 polymer ?
#
loop_
_entity_poly.entity_id
_entity_poly.type
_entity_poly.pdbx_seq_one_letter_code
_entity_poly.pdbx_strand_id
1 'polypeptide(L)'
;MRLPKRGEKGFTLIELLIVVAILGVLAAVVIPNVGRFIGRGEDEAAETEFANIQSAVVAMMTDNGLEQLPYPVSVATDNMSLFPDVTSACAVAGEKLNDPDGDPYVNGQDKNGFILYKHDVLADSASNVTVNYLATEISQGTYTVDAYGTVTQVLTGYE
;
A
#
# COMPACT_ATOMS: atom_id res chain seq x y z
N MET A 1 50.32 39.94 33.33
CA MET A 1 49.02 40.63 33.47
C MET A 1 47.92 39.64 33.10
N ARG A 2 46.88 39.42 33.92
CA ARG A 2 45.75 38.53 33.61
C ARG A 2 44.51 39.37 33.33
N LEU A 3 43.84 39.12 32.20
CA LEU A 3 42.58 39.76 31.85
C LEU A 3 41.41 39.06 32.59
N PRO A 4 40.44 39.80 33.14
CA PRO A 4 39.25 39.20 33.74
C PRO A 4 38.38 38.55 32.65
N LYS A 5 37.87 37.33 32.91
CA LYS A 5 36.86 36.73 32.03
C LYS A 5 35.58 37.55 32.07
N ARG A 6 34.96 37.76 30.91
CA ARG A 6 33.66 38.41 30.76
C ARG A 6 32.61 37.56 31.49
N GLY A 7 31.86 38.15 32.42
CA GLY A 7 30.92 37.42 33.27
C GLY A 7 29.78 36.78 32.48
N GLU A 8 29.43 35.55 32.84
CA GLU A 8 28.27 34.84 32.33
C GLU A 8 27.00 35.51 32.87
N LYS A 9 26.15 36.02 31.97
CA LYS A 9 24.85 36.58 32.35
C LYS A 9 23.88 35.43 32.58
N GLY A 10 23.55 35.15 33.85
CA GLY A 10 22.46 34.24 34.18
C GLY A 10 21.12 34.76 33.65
N PHE A 11 20.27 33.85 33.19
CA PHE A 11 18.88 34.15 32.83
C PHE A 11 18.13 34.75 34.02
N THR A 12 17.28 35.74 33.80
CA THR A 12 16.36 36.21 34.84
C THR A 12 15.14 35.30 34.95
N LEU A 13 14.59 35.18 36.15
CA LEU A 13 13.37 34.39 36.38
C LEU A 13 12.16 34.94 35.60
N ILE A 14 12.14 36.24 35.31
CA ILE A 14 11.05 36.88 34.56
C ILE A 14 11.13 36.59 33.05
N GLU A 15 12.33 36.51 32.47
CA GLU A 15 12.50 36.02 31.08
C GLU A 15 11.99 34.58 30.95
N LEU A 16 12.36 33.70 31.89
CA LEU A 16 11.89 32.30 31.89
C LEU A 16 10.36 32.22 32.04
N LEU A 17 9.78 33.02 32.94
CA LEU A 17 8.33 33.05 33.20
C LEU A 17 7.54 33.49 31.96
N ILE A 18 8.00 34.52 31.24
CA ILE A 18 7.37 34.98 30.00
C ILE A 18 7.47 33.90 28.91
N VAL A 19 8.61 33.20 28.79
CA VAL A 19 8.77 32.11 27.81
C VAL A 19 7.79 30.96 28.09
N VAL A 20 7.66 30.47 29.33
CA VAL A 20 6.71 29.38 29.63
C VAL A 20 5.25 29.82 29.51
N ALA A 21 4.93 31.10 29.76
CA ALA A 21 3.59 31.63 29.53
C ALA A 21 3.22 31.64 28.04
N ILE A 22 4.13 32.08 27.17
CA ILE A 22 3.93 32.06 25.71
C ILE A 22 3.82 30.61 25.19
N LEU A 23 4.71 29.71 25.65
CA LEU A 23 4.65 28.29 25.29
C LEU A 23 3.34 27.62 25.73
N GLY A 24 2.81 27.98 26.90
CA GLY A 24 1.51 27.47 27.37
C GLY A 24 0.34 27.90 26.49
N VAL A 25 0.31 29.16 26.04
CA VAL A 25 -0.72 29.68 25.11
C VAL A 25 -0.60 29.01 23.74
N LEU A 26 0.62 28.83 23.22
CA LEU A 26 0.84 28.14 21.95
C LEU A 26 0.42 26.66 22.01
N ALA A 27 0.81 25.95 23.08
CA ALA A 27 0.45 24.54 23.28
C ALA A 27 -1.07 24.35 23.34
N ALA A 28 -1.79 25.21 24.04
CA ALA A 28 -3.25 25.15 24.16
C ALA A 28 -3.99 25.27 22.81
N VAL A 29 -3.41 25.97 21.82
CA VAL A 29 -3.98 26.10 20.47
C VAL A 29 -3.47 25.00 19.53
N VAL A 30 -2.21 24.56 19.65
CA VAL A 30 -1.61 23.58 18.74
C VAL A 30 -2.10 22.16 19.01
N ILE A 31 -2.12 21.71 20.27
CA ILE A 31 -2.47 20.32 20.65
C ILE A 31 -3.82 19.85 20.05
N PRO A 32 -4.95 20.57 20.20
CA PRO A 32 -6.23 20.11 19.66
C PRO A 32 -6.31 20.16 18.13
N ASN A 33 -5.44 20.93 17.46
CA ASN A 33 -5.38 20.97 16.00
C ASN A 33 -4.50 19.85 15.43
N VAL A 34 -3.42 19.46 16.12
CA VAL A 34 -2.56 18.34 15.68
C VAL A 34 -3.33 17.02 15.68
N GLY A 35 -4.07 16.69 16.74
CA GLY A 35 -4.88 15.46 16.76
C GLY A 35 -5.95 15.42 15.65
N ARG A 36 -6.53 16.58 15.29
CA ARG A 36 -7.49 16.71 14.17
C ARG A 36 -6.84 16.67 12.78
N PHE A 37 -5.53 16.83 12.70
CA PHE A 37 -4.78 16.71 11.45
C PHE A 37 -4.32 15.27 11.24
N ILE A 38 -3.88 14.60 12.31
CA ILE A 38 -3.51 13.18 12.34
C ILE A 38 -4.72 12.32 11.92
N GLY A 39 -5.87 12.45 12.58
CA GLY A 39 -7.10 11.71 12.25
C GLY A 39 -7.57 11.83 10.79
N ARG A 40 -7.34 12.99 10.15
CA ARG A 40 -7.64 13.15 8.71
C ARG A 40 -6.63 12.46 7.81
N GLY A 41 -5.35 12.43 8.20
CA GLY A 41 -4.34 11.65 7.51
C GLY A 41 -4.62 10.15 7.61
N GLU A 42 -5.18 9.68 8.73
CA GLU A 42 -5.70 8.31 8.87
C GLU A 42 -6.93 8.07 7.96
N ASP A 43 -7.94 8.95 7.96
CA ASP A 43 -9.10 8.87 7.04
C ASP A 43 -8.66 8.86 5.56
N GLU A 44 -7.82 9.83 5.16
CA GLU A 44 -7.31 9.99 3.79
C GLU A 44 -6.43 8.79 3.35
N ALA A 45 -5.69 8.17 4.28
CA ALA A 45 -4.93 6.95 4.01
C ALA A 45 -5.84 5.73 3.83
N ALA A 46 -6.89 5.59 4.64
CA ALA A 46 -7.86 4.51 4.52
C ALA A 46 -8.64 4.57 3.19
N GLU A 47 -9.04 5.78 2.74
CA GLU A 47 -9.68 5.99 1.43
C GLU A 47 -8.70 5.71 0.28
N THR A 48 -7.43 6.15 0.40
CA THR A 48 -6.39 5.89 -0.59
C THR A 48 -6.07 4.40 -0.72
N GLU A 49 -5.97 3.67 0.40
CA GLU A 49 -5.74 2.21 0.39
C GLU A 49 -6.90 1.47 -0.28
N PHE A 50 -8.14 1.79 0.07
CA PHE A 50 -9.34 1.23 -0.56
C PHE A 50 -9.36 1.49 -2.08
N ALA A 51 -9.10 2.72 -2.51
CA ALA A 51 -9.10 3.09 -3.93
C ALA A 51 -8.02 2.33 -4.72
N ASN A 52 -6.82 2.15 -4.15
CA ASN A 52 -5.76 1.35 -4.75
C ASN A 52 -6.19 -0.11 -4.93
N ILE A 53 -6.73 -0.75 -3.89
CA ILE A 53 -7.18 -2.16 -3.94
C ILE A 53 -8.31 -2.34 -4.96
N GLN A 54 -9.28 -1.44 -5.00
CA GLN A 54 -10.36 -1.47 -5.98
C GLN A 54 -9.83 -1.30 -7.42
N SER A 55 -8.88 -0.39 -7.64
CA SER A 55 -8.24 -0.21 -8.96
C SER A 55 -7.41 -1.43 -9.37
N ALA A 56 -6.76 -2.10 -8.43
CA ALA A 56 -5.94 -3.28 -8.67
C ALA A 56 -6.80 -4.49 -9.11
N VAL A 57 -7.92 -4.74 -8.42
CA VAL A 57 -8.86 -5.79 -8.81
C VAL A 57 -9.45 -5.53 -10.20
N VAL A 58 -9.86 -4.30 -10.49
CA VAL A 58 -10.43 -3.92 -11.80
C VAL A 58 -9.40 -4.01 -12.92
N ALA A 59 -8.16 -3.58 -12.69
CA ALA A 59 -7.07 -3.73 -13.67
C ALA A 59 -6.81 -5.22 -13.97
N MET A 60 -6.67 -6.05 -12.93
CA MET A 60 -6.48 -7.49 -13.08
C MET A 60 -7.62 -8.16 -13.85
N MET A 61 -8.88 -7.83 -13.54
CA MET A 61 -10.04 -8.35 -14.28
C MET A 61 -10.07 -7.87 -15.74
N THR A 62 -9.73 -6.61 -16.00
CA THR A 62 -9.74 -6.02 -17.35
C THR A 62 -8.66 -6.67 -18.23
N ASP A 63 -7.44 -6.77 -17.72
CA ASP A 63 -6.29 -7.32 -18.45
C ASP A 63 -6.43 -8.84 -18.69
N ASN A 64 -7.19 -9.55 -17.86
CA ASN A 64 -7.53 -10.97 -18.03
C ASN A 64 -8.89 -11.22 -18.71
N GLY A 65 -9.62 -10.18 -19.12
CA GLY A 65 -10.93 -10.31 -19.80
C GLY A 65 -12.04 -10.95 -18.95
N LEU A 66 -11.98 -10.82 -17.62
CA LEU A 66 -12.89 -11.48 -16.69
C LEU A 66 -14.19 -10.68 -16.50
N GLU A 67 -15.32 -11.25 -16.90
CA GLU A 67 -16.65 -10.77 -16.51
C GLU A 67 -17.01 -11.11 -15.05
N GLN A 68 -16.40 -12.17 -14.49
CA GLN A 68 -16.56 -12.60 -13.10
C GLN A 68 -15.25 -13.19 -12.54
N LEU A 69 -15.05 -13.03 -11.24
CA LEU A 69 -13.92 -13.60 -10.49
C LEU A 69 -14.21 -15.06 -10.09
N PRO A 70 -13.33 -16.04 -10.41
CA PRO A 70 -13.52 -17.44 -10.02
C PRO A 70 -13.45 -17.68 -8.51
N TYR A 71 -12.69 -16.87 -7.77
CA TYR A 71 -12.38 -17.07 -6.35
C TYR A 71 -12.58 -15.78 -5.52
N PRO A 72 -13.82 -15.28 -5.37
CA PRO A 72 -14.12 -14.06 -4.61
C PRO A 72 -13.88 -14.21 -3.10
N VAL A 73 -13.48 -13.12 -2.43
CA VAL A 73 -13.20 -13.09 -0.99
C VAL A 73 -14.49 -12.85 -0.21
N SER A 74 -15.04 -13.94 0.33
CA SER A 74 -16.26 -13.95 1.14
C SER A 74 -16.04 -13.73 2.64
N VAL A 75 -14.78 -13.69 3.10
CA VAL A 75 -14.39 -13.48 4.51
C VAL A 75 -13.36 -12.36 4.56
N ALA A 76 -13.60 -11.33 5.38
CA ALA A 76 -12.76 -10.14 5.41
C ALA A 76 -11.30 -10.45 5.80
N THR A 77 -10.34 -9.89 5.07
CA THR A 77 -8.91 -10.08 5.33
C THR A 77 -8.06 -8.86 4.96
N ASP A 78 -6.94 -8.75 5.68
CA ASP A 78 -5.78 -7.86 5.51
C ASP A 78 -4.69 -8.48 4.63
N ASN A 79 -4.63 -9.81 4.56
CA ASN A 79 -3.63 -10.56 3.80
C ASN A 79 -4.01 -10.57 2.32
N MET A 80 -3.36 -9.71 1.55
CA MET A 80 -3.68 -9.53 0.14
C MET A 80 -3.23 -10.70 -0.75
N SER A 81 -2.46 -11.65 -0.22
CA SER A 81 -2.18 -12.95 -0.85
C SER A 81 -3.36 -13.93 -0.78
N LEU A 82 -4.48 -13.56 -0.14
CA LEU A 82 -5.75 -14.30 -0.12
C LEU A 82 -6.83 -13.66 -1.03
N PHE A 83 -6.51 -12.58 -1.74
CA PHE A 83 -7.42 -11.94 -2.69
C PHE A 83 -7.51 -12.71 -4.01
N PRO A 84 -8.55 -12.44 -4.85
CA PRO A 84 -8.85 -13.26 -6.01
C PRO A 84 -7.73 -13.21 -7.06
N ASP A 85 -7.25 -14.38 -7.47
CA ASP A 85 -6.19 -14.50 -8.48
C ASP A 85 -6.63 -15.27 -9.73
N VAL A 86 -5.73 -15.27 -10.72
CA VAL A 86 -5.82 -16.06 -11.96
C VAL A 86 -4.79 -17.20 -12.01
N THR A 87 -4.02 -17.40 -10.94
CA THR A 87 -2.87 -18.33 -10.88
C THR A 87 -3.29 -19.78 -11.17
N SER A 88 -4.53 -20.12 -10.83
CA SER A 88 -5.13 -21.44 -11.08
C SER A 88 -5.28 -21.81 -12.57
N ALA A 89 -5.06 -20.88 -13.51
CA ALA A 89 -5.08 -21.15 -14.95
C ALA A 89 -3.75 -21.67 -15.55
N CYS A 90 -2.68 -21.79 -14.76
CA CYS A 90 -1.35 -22.26 -15.21
C CYS A 90 -0.71 -23.31 -14.29
N ALA A 91 -1.48 -23.90 -13.36
CA ALA A 91 -0.96 -24.61 -12.19
C ALA A 91 -0.72 -26.13 -12.39
N VAL A 92 -0.34 -26.59 -13.58
CA VAL A 92 0.08 -27.99 -13.83
C VAL A 92 1.43 -28.03 -14.54
N ALA A 93 2.34 -28.87 -14.04
CA ALA A 93 3.67 -29.06 -14.61
C ALA A 93 3.57 -29.77 -15.98
N GLY A 94 3.67 -28.99 -17.05
CA GLY A 94 3.41 -29.40 -18.44
C GLY A 94 2.26 -28.64 -19.12
N GLU A 95 1.58 -27.72 -18.43
CA GLU A 95 0.44 -26.97 -18.97
C GLU A 95 0.66 -25.44 -19.08
N LYS A 96 1.89 -24.94 -18.86
CA LYS A 96 2.34 -23.82 -19.70
C LYS A 96 2.51 -24.40 -21.10
N LEU A 97 1.58 -24.07 -22.00
CA LEU A 97 1.50 -24.61 -23.35
C LEU A 97 2.81 -24.41 -24.11
N ASN A 98 3.06 -25.28 -25.10
CA ASN A 98 4.05 -24.98 -26.13
C ASN A 98 3.73 -23.62 -26.77
N ASP A 99 4.78 -22.90 -27.17
CA ASP A 99 4.71 -21.76 -28.07
C ASP A 99 3.76 -22.04 -29.25
N PRO A 100 2.86 -21.12 -29.65
CA PRO A 100 2.08 -21.21 -30.88
C PRO A 100 2.87 -21.60 -32.14
N ASP A 101 4.13 -21.18 -32.26
CA ASP A 101 5.03 -21.55 -33.37
C ASP A 101 5.85 -22.83 -33.11
N GLY A 102 5.78 -23.38 -31.89
CA GLY A 102 6.28 -24.71 -31.53
C GLY A 102 7.73 -24.79 -31.06
N ASP A 103 8.42 -23.65 -30.89
CA ASP A 103 9.83 -23.61 -30.50
C ASP A 103 10.07 -23.87 -28.99
N PRO A 104 11.27 -24.37 -28.61
CA PRO A 104 11.62 -24.59 -27.21
C PRO A 104 11.94 -23.27 -26.49
N TYR A 105 11.33 -23.04 -25.33
CA TYR A 105 11.50 -21.84 -24.51
C TYR A 105 12.98 -21.37 -24.39
N VAL A 106 13.25 -20.15 -24.87
CA VAL A 106 14.58 -19.51 -24.81
C VAL A 106 14.57 -18.40 -23.77
N ASN A 107 15.36 -18.57 -22.71
CA ASN A 107 15.53 -17.59 -21.62
C ASN A 107 16.00 -16.22 -22.15
N GLY A 108 15.29 -15.15 -21.81
CA GLY A 108 15.52 -13.81 -22.32
C GLY A 108 14.64 -13.44 -23.51
N GLN A 109 13.54 -14.17 -23.73
CA GLN A 109 12.49 -13.80 -24.68
C GLN A 109 11.13 -13.56 -23.95
N ASP A 110 11.04 -12.55 -23.04
CA ASP A 110 10.06 -12.44 -21.89
C ASP A 110 8.95 -11.29 -21.91
N LYS A 111 7.68 -11.46 -21.36
CA LYS A 111 6.38 -10.70 -21.67
C LYS A 111 4.84 -11.11 -21.29
N ASN A 112 4.38 -12.10 -20.48
CA ASN A 112 2.95 -12.42 -20.02
C ASN A 112 2.71 -13.26 -18.66
N GLY A 113 2.04 -12.78 -17.56
CA GLY A 113 1.86 -13.46 -16.21
C GLY A 113 1.44 -12.58 -14.94
N PHE A 114 0.72 -13.10 -13.90
CA PHE A 114 0.06 -12.26 -12.84
C PHE A 114 -0.29 -12.93 -11.46
N ILE A 115 -0.31 -12.16 -10.36
CA ILE A 115 -1.10 -12.35 -9.10
C ILE A 115 -1.40 -10.97 -8.48
N LEU A 116 -2.40 -10.80 -7.59
CA LEU A 116 -2.57 -9.55 -6.80
C LEU A 116 -1.42 -9.30 -5.81
N TYR A 117 -0.81 -10.36 -5.26
CA TYR A 117 0.52 -10.33 -4.63
C TYR A 117 1.25 -11.66 -4.77
N LYS A 118 2.59 -11.59 -4.65
CA LYS A 118 3.55 -12.61 -5.10
C LYS A 118 3.51 -12.77 -6.62
N HIS A 119 4.33 -13.66 -7.16
CA HIS A 119 4.82 -13.56 -8.54
C HIS A 119 4.98 -14.92 -9.22
N ASP A 120 4.74 -14.96 -10.53
CA ASP A 120 5.61 -15.67 -11.49
C ASP A 120 5.72 -14.84 -12.79
N VAL A 121 6.70 -15.19 -13.63
CA VAL A 121 7.28 -14.31 -14.64
C VAL A 121 6.59 -14.35 -16.01
N LEU A 122 6.59 -13.18 -16.65
CA LEU A 122 6.07 -12.87 -17.98
C LEU A 122 6.90 -13.52 -19.14
N ALA A 123 6.32 -14.17 -20.19
CA ALA A 123 6.95 -14.56 -21.50
C ALA A 123 6.53 -13.73 -22.78
N ASP A 124 7.46 -13.32 -23.70
CA ASP A 124 7.36 -12.43 -24.94
C ASP A 124 8.41 -11.25 -25.08
N SER A 125 9.65 -11.60 -25.43
CA SER A 125 10.88 -10.82 -25.79
C SER A 125 11.53 -9.71 -24.95
N ALA A 126 10.83 -8.67 -24.49
CA ALA A 126 11.48 -7.36 -24.24
C ALA A 126 11.80 -7.00 -22.77
N SER A 127 11.16 -7.66 -21.79
CA SER A 127 11.41 -7.48 -20.35
C SER A 127 10.63 -8.50 -19.55
N ASN A 128 11.25 -9.13 -18.56
CA ASN A 128 10.54 -9.76 -17.45
C ASN A 128 9.81 -8.68 -16.63
N VAL A 129 8.70 -8.15 -17.13
CA VAL A 129 7.81 -7.32 -16.31
C VAL A 129 7.28 -8.23 -15.20
N THR A 130 7.08 -7.69 -14.01
CA THR A 130 6.21 -8.30 -13.01
C THR A 130 5.04 -7.35 -12.88
N VAL A 131 3.88 -7.70 -13.42
CA VAL A 131 2.67 -6.88 -13.25
C VAL A 131 2.14 -7.15 -11.85
N ASN A 132 2.63 -6.37 -10.89
CA ASN A 132 2.07 -6.29 -9.56
C ASN A 132 1.19 -5.05 -9.48
N TYR A 133 -0.07 -5.24 -9.08
CA TYR A 133 -1.07 -4.18 -9.06
C TYR A 133 -1.03 -3.32 -7.78
N LEU A 134 -0.28 -3.74 -6.74
CA LEU A 134 -0.17 -3.07 -5.44
C LEU A 134 1.28 -3.23 -4.86
N ALA A 135 1.68 -2.46 -3.81
CA ALA A 135 3.07 -2.43 -3.32
C ALA A 135 3.43 -3.18 -2.00
N THR A 136 2.51 -3.34 -1.04
CA THR A 136 2.65 -4.06 0.25
C THR A 136 1.73 -5.29 0.38
N GLU A 137 2.27 -6.49 0.60
CA GLU A 137 1.50 -7.77 0.62
C GLU A 137 0.36 -7.84 1.66
N ILE A 138 0.33 -6.89 2.59
CA ILE A 138 -0.66 -6.77 3.67
C ILE A 138 -1.14 -5.31 3.69
N SER A 139 -2.45 -5.10 3.80
CA SER A 139 -3.08 -3.81 4.05
C SER A 139 -3.27 -3.54 5.54
N GLN A 140 -3.47 -2.28 5.94
CA GLN A 140 -3.90 -1.98 7.31
C GLN A 140 -5.41 -2.24 7.47
N GLY A 141 -6.21 -1.95 6.45
CA GLY A 141 -7.62 -2.32 6.42
C GLY A 141 -7.85 -3.80 6.17
N THR A 142 -9.06 -4.26 6.53
CA THR A 142 -9.59 -5.56 6.11
C THR A 142 -10.69 -5.36 5.10
N TYR A 143 -10.70 -6.18 4.03
CA TYR A 143 -11.63 -6.03 2.92
C TYR A 143 -12.21 -7.38 2.48
N THR A 144 -13.35 -7.34 1.80
CA THR A 144 -13.91 -8.43 0.99
C THR A 144 -14.00 -7.99 -0.47
N VAL A 145 -14.20 -8.93 -1.38
CA VAL A 145 -14.46 -8.64 -2.80
C VAL A 145 -15.40 -9.67 -3.41
N ASP A 146 -16.43 -9.18 -4.10
CA ASP A 146 -17.48 -10.03 -4.68
C ASP A 146 -17.07 -10.69 -6.01
N ALA A 147 -17.99 -11.47 -6.60
CA ALA A 147 -17.75 -12.15 -7.88
C ALA A 147 -17.65 -11.21 -9.10
N TYR A 148 -17.92 -9.91 -8.95
CA TYR A 148 -17.90 -8.90 -10.02
C TYR A 148 -16.74 -7.90 -9.86
N GLY A 149 -15.87 -8.10 -8.87
CA GLY A 149 -14.74 -7.22 -8.59
C GLY A 149 -15.04 -6.04 -7.68
N THR A 150 -16.24 -5.96 -7.09
CA THR A 150 -16.59 -4.92 -6.12
C THR A 150 -15.86 -5.17 -4.80
N VAL A 151 -14.90 -4.32 -4.46
CA VAL A 151 -14.19 -4.36 -3.17
C VAL A 151 -15.05 -3.67 -2.11
N THR A 152 -15.08 -4.21 -0.90
CA THR A 152 -15.76 -3.61 0.26
C THR A 152 -14.79 -3.57 1.45
N GLN A 153 -14.52 -2.38 1.98
CA GLN A 153 -13.79 -2.23 3.24
C GLN A 153 -14.70 -2.61 4.41
N VAL A 154 -14.19 -3.45 5.31
CA VAL A 154 -14.93 -3.99 6.48
C VAL A 154 -14.38 -3.40 7.78
N LEU A 155 -13.09 -3.11 7.83
CA LEU A 155 -12.44 -2.33 8.89
C LEU A 155 -11.33 -1.48 8.27
N THR A 156 -11.18 -0.24 8.72
CA THR A 156 -10.11 0.67 8.27
C THR A 156 -8.73 0.23 8.76
N GLY A 157 -8.61 -0.16 10.04
CA GLY A 157 -7.32 -0.51 10.67
C GLY A 157 -6.43 0.68 11.05
N TYR A 158 -6.85 1.90 10.72
CA TYR A 158 -6.32 3.17 11.21
C TYR A 158 -7.11 3.57 12.47
N GLU A 159 -6.44 4.02 13.55
CA GLU A 159 -6.99 4.32 14.89
C GLU A 159 -6.79 5.80 15.32
#